data_AF-A0A7W8DS37-F1
#
_entry.id   AF-A0A7W8DS37-F1
#
_cell.length_a   1.000
_cell.length_b   1.000
_cell.length_c   1.000
_cell.angle_alpha   90.00
_cell.angle_beta   90.00
_cell.angle_gamma   90.00
#
_symmetry.space_group_name_H-M   'P 1'
#
loop_
_entity.id
_entity.type
_entity.pdbx_description
1 polymer ?
#
loop_
_entity_poly.entity_id
_entity_poly.type
_entity_poly.pdbx_seq_one_letter_code
_entity_poly.pdbx_strand_id
1 'polypeptide(L)'
;MKTYILVGALLVFTQLAKSSGRNAPSEVKASDCVRFIMDAKMRLDKHPVDDQPDEVFTSMDYALSKSDSITGVLGVVSLWSKGKDGLVELVWWRQQDATVRRAALLLFYSMKKEEASGFPGFESFAKRFEAGEAESRAKEIAEMKVVAQASRGDLMKSLGVPK
;
A
#
# COMPACT_ATOMS: atom_id res chain seq x y z
N MET A 1 60.36 32.43 4.96
CA MET A 1 59.31 33.42 5.30
C MET A 1 57.95 32.83 4.96
N LYS A 2 56.95 33.18 5.78
CA LYS A 2 55.51 32.85 5.78
C LYS A 2 54.91 32.72 4.36
N THR A 3 53.85 31.95 4.08
CA THR A 3 52.52 31.99 4.74
C THR A 3 51.63 30.85 4.21
N TYR A 4 50.78 30.30 5.08
CA TYR A 4 49.68 29.37 4.82
C TYR A 4 48.50 30.03 4.10
N ILE A 5 47.88 29.39 3.09
CA ILE A 5 46.49 29.69 2.67
C ILE A 5 45.77 28.39 2.22
N LEU A 6 44.75 28.02 3.01
CA LEU A 6 43.53 27.27 2.72
C LEU A 6 43.61 25.94 1.92
N VAL A 7 43.77 24.83 2.64
CA VAL A 7 43.11 23.56 2.28
C VAL A 7 41.78 23.53 3.02
N GLY A 8 40.75 24.12 2.41
CA GLY A 8 39.44 24.30 3.04
C GLY A 8 38.34 24.39 1.99
N ALA A 9 38.19 23.37 1.14
CA ALA A 9 37.05 23.28 0.21
C ALA A 9 36.85 21.87 -0.40
N LEU A 10 37.18 20.78 0.32
CA LEU A 10 36.86 19.43 -0.18
C LEU A 10 36.42 18.47 0.94
N LEU A 11 35.63 18.98 1.89
CA LEU A 11 35.00 18.19 2.95
C LEU A 11 33.53 18.60 3.19
N VAL A 12 32.87 19.15 2.16
CA VAL A 12 31.49 19.69 2.25
C VAL A 12 30.45 18.81 1.54
N PHE A 13 30.80 17.60 1.09
CA PHE A 13 29.81 16.68 0.48
C PHE A 13 29.55 15.37 1.24
N THR A 14 30.13 15.18 2.43
CA THR A 14 29.88 13.98 3.28
C THR A 14 29.06 14.26 4.54
N GLN A 15 28.39 15.42 4.63
CA GLN A 15 27.55 15.79 5.78
C GLN A 15 26.09 16.14 5.42
N LEU A 16 25.48 15.39 4.49
CA LEU A 16 24.03 15.43 4.22
C LEU A 16 23.34 14.07 4.37
N ALA A 17 23.91 13.17 5.18
CA ALA A 17 23.28 11.93 5.62
C ALA A 17 23.01 11.89 7.14
N LYS A 18 22.84 13.06 7.77
CA LYS A 18 22.53 13.15 9.20
C LYS A 18 21.66 14.35 9.54
N SER A 19 20.51 14.46 8.88
CA SER A 19 19.43 15.33 9.34
C SER A 19 18.10 14.85 8.78
N SER A 20 17.51 13.88 9.47
CA SER A 20 16.07 13.67 9.64
C SER A 20 15.90 12.33 10.32
N GLY A 21 16.16 12.28 11.63
CA GLY A 21 15.55 11.30 12.51
C GLY A 21 14.03 11.55 12.61
N ARG A 22 13.35 11.60 11.46
CA ARG A 22 11.91 11.42 11.40
C ARG A 22 11.74 9.92 11.43
N ASN A 23 11.21 9.44 12.56
CA ASN A 23 10.80 8.06 12.78
C ASN A 23 10.51 7.39 11.43
N ALA A 24 11.32 6.40 11.05
CA ALA A 24 10.83 5.41 10.10
C ALA A 24 9.47 4.99 10.66
N PRO A 25 8.35 5.14 9.93
CA PRO A 25 7.06 4.71 10.45
C PRO A 25 7.29 3.27 10.92
N SER A 26 7.05 3.04 12.22
CA SER A 26 7.21 1.73 12.84
C SER A 26 6.64 0.71 11.87
N GLU A 27 7.46 -0.22 11.40
CA GLU A 27 7.12 -1.10 10.29
C GLU A 27 5.74 -1.71 10.57
N VAL A 28 4.71 -1.20 9.88
CA VAL A 28 3.34 -1.63 10.10
C VAL A 28 3.32 -3.11 9.78
N LYS A 29 3.00 -3.95 10.75
CA LYS A 29 3.04 -5.39 10.52
C LYS A 29 1.98 -5.75 9.49
N ALA A 30 2.26 -6.75 8.67
CA ALA A 30 1.27 -7.30 7.74
C ALA A 30 -0.07 -7.64 8.41
N SER A 31 -0.03 -8.11 9.66
CA SER A 31 -1.21 -8.39 10.49
C SER A 31 -2.04 -7.14 10.81
N ASP A 32 -1.41 -5.98 10.96
CA ASP A 32 -2.12 -4.73 11.25
C ASP A 32 -2.95 -4.25 10.06
N CYS A 33 -2.52 -4.61 8.83
CA CYS A 33 -3.26 -4.29 7.60
C CYS A 33 -4.63 -4.97 7.56
N VAL A 34 -4.75 -6.19 8.11
CA VAL A 34 -6.05 -6.89 8.24
C VAL A 34 -7.00 -6.05 9.09
N ARG A 35 -6.55 -5.58 10.26
CA ARG A 35 -7.34 -4.71 11.13
C ARG A 35 -7.73 -3.42 10.44
N PHE A 36 -6.81 -2.77 9.73
CA PHE A 36 -7.11 -1.54 8.99
C PHE A 36 -8.17 -1.73 7.90
N ILE A 37 -8.16 -2.86 7.19
CA ILE A 37 -9.19 -3.19 6.21
C ILE A 37 -10.56 -3.34 6.89
N MET A 38 -10.61 -4.05 8.02
CA MET A 38 -11.85 -4.25 8.78
C MET A 38 -12.40 -2.92 9.33
N ASP A 39 -11.53 -2.09 9.91
CA ASP A 39 -11.89 -0.76 10.43
C ASP A 39 -12.40 0.15 9.30
N ALA A 40 -11.74 0.12 8.13
CA ALA A 40 -12.16 0.85 6.94
C ALA A 40 -13.54 0.39 6.45
N LYS A 41 -13.79 -0.92 6.38
CA LYS A 41 -15.11 -1.45 5.98
C LYS A 41 -16.21 -1.00 6.94
N MET A 42 -15.97 -1.12 8.25
CA MET A 42 -16.92 -0.68 9.27
C MET A 42 -17.23 0.82 9.16
N ARG A 43 -16.22 1.64 8.83
CA ARG A 43 -16.41 3.08 8.61
C ARG A 43 -17.25 3.34 7.36
N LEU A 44 -16.95 2.67 6.25
CA LEU A 44 -17.68 2.83 4.98
C LEU A 44 -19.16 2.45 5.11
N ASP A 45 -19.48 1.46 5.92
CA ASP A 45 -20.86 1.05 6.17
C ASP A 45 -21.70 2.12 6.89
N LYS A 46 -21.04 3.03 7.62
CA LYS A 46 -21.68 4.15 8.33
C LYS A 46 -21.58 5.46 7.54
N HIS A 47 -20.45 5.63 6.86
CA HIS A 47 -20.05 6.87 6.19
C HIS A 47 -19.37 6.51 4.86
N PRO A 48 -20.15 6.30 3.78
CA PRO A 48 -19.61 6.11 2.44
C PRO A 48 -18.71 7.28 2.05
N VAL A 49 -17.64 6.98 1.29
CA VAL A 49 -16.68 7.99 0.83
C VAL A 49 -17.21 8.78 -0.37
N ASP A 50 -17.95 8.12 -1.26
CA ASP A 50 -18.70 8.79 -2.34
C ASP A 50 -20.19 8.60 -2.12
N ASP A 51 -20.98 9.57 -2.59
CA ASP A 51 -22.43 9.62 -2.38
C ASP A 51 -23.17 8.56 -3.21
N GLN A 52 -22.64 8.22 -4.39
CA GLN A 52 -23.21 7.19 -5.26
C GLN A 52 -22.36 5.90 -5.32
N PRO A 53 -23.00 4.72 -5.55
CA PRO A 53 -22.29 3.45 -5.60
C PRO A 53 -21.28 3.31 -6.75
N ASP A 54 -21.51 3.98 -7.88
CA ASP A 54 -20.70 3.91 -9.10
C ASP A 54 -19.65 5.02 -9.20
N GLU A 55 -19.79 6.10 -8.43
CA GLU A 55 -18.79 7.14 -8.26
C GLU A 55 -17.52 6.57 -7.63
N VAL A 56 -16.36 7.04 -8.10
CA VAL A 56 -15.06 6.56 -7.63
C VAL A 56 -14.04 7.67 -7.41
N PHE A 57 -14.44 8.93 -7.61
CA PHE A 57 -13.51 10.06 -7.62
C PHE A 57 -12.88 10.26 -6.25
N THR A 58 -13.70 10.39 -5.21
CA THR A 58 -13.22 10.58 -3.83
C THR A 58 -12.57 9.30 -3.31
N SER A 59 -13.10 8.12 -3.67
CA SER A 59 -12.45 6.84 -3.37
C SER A 59 -11.02 6.75 -3.93
N MET A 60 -10.82 7.19 -5.18
CA MET A 60 -9.49 7.19 -5.82
C MET A 60 -8.56 8.22 -5.19
N ASP A 61 -9.06 9.43 -4.91
CA ASP A 61 -8.31 10.49 -4.23
C ASP A 61 -7.83 10.04 -2.86
N TYR A 62 -8.70 9.34 -2.11
CA TYR A 62 -8.35 8.76 -0.82
C TYR A 62 -7.28 7.68 -1.00
N ALA A 63 -7.47 6.76 -1.94
CA ALA A 63 -6.55 5.64 -2.17
C ALA A 63 -5.14 6.07 -2.60
N LEU A 64 -5.04 7.18 -3.33
CA LEU A 64 -3.79 7.81 -3.75
C LEU A 64 -3.30 8.92 -2.80
N SER A 65 -4.01 9.15 -1.69
CA SER A 65 -3.62 10.17 -0.73
C SER A 65 -2.22 9.92 -0.18
N LYS A 66 -1.50 11.02 0.06
CA LYS A 66 -0.19 11.03 0.71
C LYS A 66 -0.28 11.56 2.15
N SER A 67 -1.48 11.87 2.64
CA SER A 67 -1.69 12.42 3.99
C SER A 67 -1.35 11.41 5.06
N ASP A 68 -1.90 10.21 4.94
CA ASP A 68 -1.79 9.13 5.92
C ASP A 68 -2.26 7.79 5.33
N SER A 69 -1.72 6.69 5.86
CA SER A 69 -2.01 5.34 5.38
C SER A 69 -3.46 4.92 5.60
N ILE A 70 -4.13 5.43 6.64
CA ILE A 70 -5.49 5.00 7.00
C ILE A 70 -6.51 5.53 5.99
N THR A 71 -6.37 6.80 5.58
CA THR A 71 -7.13 7.38 4.47
C THR A 71 -6.88 6.61 3.17
N GLY A 72 -5.63 6.24 2.90
CA GLY A 72 -5.27 5.38 1.76
C GLY A 72 -5.97 4.03 1.78
N VAL A 73 -5.94 3.32 2.91
CA VAL A 73 -6.62 2.04 3.08
C VAL A 73 -8.14 2.20 2.93
N LEU A 74 -8.72 3.27 3.48
CA LEU A 74 -10.15 3.57 3.34
C LEU A 74 -10.56 3.71 1.87
N GLY A 75 -9.77 4.44 1.07
CA GLY A 75 -10.00 4.57 -0.37
C GLY A 75 -9.90 3.22 -1.10
N VAL A 76 -8.89 2.41 -0.79
CA VAL A 76 -8.70 1.06 -1.34
C VAL A 76 -9.91 0.16 -1.05
N VAL A 77 -10.38 0.12 0.20
CA VAL A 77 -11.52 -0.71 0.59
C VAL A 77 -12.82 -0.19 -0.03
N SER A 78 -12.96 1.12 -0.22
CA SER A 78 -14.11 1.72 -0.91
C SER A 78 -14.15 1.29 -2.38
N LEU A 79 -13.04 1.41 -3.12
CA LEU A 79 -12.92 0.94 -4.51
C LEU A 79 -13.23 -0.55 -4.63
N TRP A 80 -12.72 -1.36 -3.71
CA TRP A 80 -12.97 -2.80 -3.66
C TRP A 80 -14.45 -3.12 -3.43
N SER A 81 -15.09 -2.46 -2.46
CA SER A 81 -16.50 -2.67 -2.14
C SER A 81 -17.43 -2.31 -3.31
N LYS A 82 -16.96 -1.42 -4.21
CA LYS A 82 -17.64 -1.03 -5.46
C LYS A 82 -17.32 -1.94 -6.65
N GLY A 83 -16.55 -3.01 -6.45
CA GLY A 83 -16.15 -3.95 -7.50
C GLY A 83 -15.16 -3.37 -8.52
N LYS A 84 -14.41 -2.31 -8.15
CA LYS A 84 -13.48 -1.60 -9.04
C LYS A 84 -12.07 -2.19 -8.96
N ASP A 85 -11.96 -3.49 -9.17
CA ASP A 85 -10.73 -4.27 -8.99
C ASP A 85 -9.52 -3.66 -9.75
N GLY A 86 -9.71 -3.27 -11.01
CA GLY A 86 -8.64 -2.65 -11.81
C GLY A 86 -8.16 -1.29 -11.26
N LEU A 87 -9.00 -0.55 -10.53
CA LEU A 87 -8.56 0.67 -9.85
C LEU A 87 -7.77 0.35 -8.59
N VAL A 88 -8.14 -0.71 -7.85
CA VAL A 88 -7.38 -1.18 -6.69
C VAL A 88 -5.98 -1.66 -7.11
N GLU A 89 -5.88 -2.37 -8.22
CA GLU A 89 -4.58 -2.74 -8.82
C GLU A 89 -3.77 -1.51 -9.20
N LEU A 90 -4.37 -0.53 -9.88
CA LEU A 90 -3.70 0.72 -10.23
C LEU A 90 -3.21 1.48 -9.00
N VAL A 91 -3.96 1.44 -7.88
CA VAL A 91 -3.51 2.01 -6.61
C VAL A 91 -2.27 1.29 -6.11
N TRP A 92 -2.25 -0.05 -6.08
CA TRP A 92 -1.05 -0.80 -5.68
C TRP A 92 0.19 -0.41 -6.51
N TRP A 93 -0.01 -0.21 -7.81
CA TRP A 93 1.05 0.22 -8.72
C TRP A 93 1.57 1.63 -8.40
N ARG A 94 0.67 2.60 -8.20
CA ARG A 94 1.02 4.02 -8.06
C ARG A 94 1.44 4.43 -6.65
N GLN A 95 1.04 3.67 -5.64
CA GLN A 95 1.20 4.06 -4.25
C GLN A 95 2.62 3.78 -3.72
N GLN A 96 3.13 4.72 -2.92
CA GLN A 96 4.43 4.65 -2.27
C GLN A 96 4.32 4.18 -0.82
N ASP A 97 3.15 4.31 -0.20
CA ASP A 97 2.86 3.79 1.13
C ASP A 97 2.68 2.25 1.12
N ALA A 98 3.56 1.54 1.81
CA ALA A 98 3.54 0.08 1.91
C ALA A 98 2.27 -0.48 2.57
N THR A 99 1.69 0.24 3.54
CA THR A 99 0.46 -0.19 4.23
C THR A 99 -0.71 -0.23 3.26
N VAL A 100 -0.86 0.81 2.45
CA VAL A 100 -1.95 0.92 1.46
C VAL A 100 -1.80 -0.17 0.37
N ARG A 101 -0.56 -0.42 -0.07
CA ARG A 101 -0.27 -1.49 -1.03
C ARG A 101 -0.54 -2.88 -0.48
N ARG A 102 -0.08 -3.15 0.75
CA ARG A 102 -0.34 -4.41 1.45
C ARG A 102 -1.85 -4.64 1.59
N ALA A 103 -2.63 -3.60 1.88
CA ALA A 103 -4.08 -3.70 1.93
C ALA A 103 -4.69 -4.12 0.57
N ALA A 104 -4.24 -3.51 -0.53
CA ALA A 104 -4.66 -3.92 -1.86
C ALA A 104 -4.34 -5.39 -2.14
N LEU A 105 -3.11 -5.83 -1.88
CA LEU A 105 -2.69 -7.23 -2.06
C LEU A 105 -3.51 -8.21 -1.22
N LEU A 106 -3.79 -7.88 0.05
CA LEU A 106 -4.61 -8.72 0.93
C LEU A 106 -6.01 -8.93 0.39
N LEU A 107 -6.64 -7.89 -0.17
CA LEU A 107 -7.96 -8.00 -0.78
C LEU A 107 -7.94 -8.99 -1.96
N PHE A 108 -6.97 -8.85 -2.87
CA PHE A 108 -6.85 -9.77 -4.00
C PHE A 108 -6.59 -11.22 -3.57
N TYR A 109 -5.58 -11.45 -2.73
CA TYR A 109 -5.18 -12.81 -2.35
C TYR A 109 -6.17 -13.50 -1.39
N SER A 110 -6.93 -12.74 -0.61
CA SER A 110 -7.92 -13.32 0.31
C SER A 110 -9.24 -13.63 -0.38
N MET A 111 -9.61 -12.91 -1.45
CA MET A 111 -11.00 -12.89 -1.93
C MET A 111 -11.16 -13.44 -3.36
N LYS A 112 -10.13 -13.39 -4.20
CA LYS A 112 -10.17 -14.06 -5.52
C LYS A 112 -9.62 -15.48 -5.31
N LYS A 113 -10.47 -16.50 -5.46
CA LYS A 113 -10.06 -17.92 -5.44
C LYS A 113 -8.98 -18.11 -6.52
N GLU A 114 -7.84 -18.65 -6.13
CA GLU A 114 -6.82 -19.22 -7.02
C GLU A 114 -6.44 -18.33 -8.19
N GLU A 115 -5.54 -17.39 -7.89
CA GLU A 115 -5.05 -16.37 -8.80
C GLU A 115 -6.16 -15.43 -9.31
N ALA A 116 -5.81 -14.18 -9.50
CA ALA A 116 -6.61 -13.34 -10.36
C ALA A 116 -6.45 -13.90 -11.79
N SER A 117 -7.16 -14.99 -12.13
CA SER A 117 -6.97 -15.82 -13.32
C SER A 117 -7.22 -15.09 -14.66
N GLY A 118 -7.65 -13.82 -14.59
CA GLY A 118 -7.72 -12.89 -15.72
C GLY A 118 -6.82 -11.64 -15.61
N PHE A 119 -6.02 -11.50 -14.55
CA PHE A 119 -5.11 -10.36 -14.35
C PHE A 119 -3.65 -10.80 -14.48
N PRO A 120 -2.80 -10.06 -15.23
CA PRO A 120 -1.36 -10.30 -15.21
C PRO A 120 -0.88 -10.20 -13.76
N GLY A 121 -0.31 -11.26 -13.19
CA GLY A 121 -0.03 -11.30 -11.75
C GLY A 121 0.85 -10.13 -11.26
N PHE A 122 0.60 -9.65 -10.04
CA PHE A 122 1.38 -8.60 -9.37
C PHE A 122 2.90 -8.80 -9.46
N GLU A 123 3.36 -10.05 -9.48
CA GLU A 123 4.77 -10.43 -9.63
C GLU A 123 5.35 -10.03 -11.01
N SER A 124 4.57 -10.19 -12.08
CA SER A 124 4.97 -9.78 -13.44
C SER A 124 5.08 -8.26 -13.54
N PHE A 125 4.22 -7.54 -12.83
CA PHE A 125 4.27 -6.09 -12.72
C PHE A 125 5.44 -5.63 -11.85
N ALA A 126 5.71 -6.29 -10.72
CA ALA A 126 6.82 -5.95 -9.83
C ALA A 126 8.17 -5.92 -10.58
N LYS A 127 8.37 -6.81 -11.56
CA LYS A 127 9.59 -6.86 -12.39
C LYS A 127 9.82 -5.62 -13.28
N ARG A 128 8.82 -4.75 -13.44
CA ARG A 128 8.91 -3.53 -14.26
C ARG A 128 9.43 -2.32 -13.49
N PHE A 129 9.54 -2.41 -12.16
CA PHE A 129 10.16 -1.38 -11.33
C PHE A 129 11.68 -1.46 -11.40
N GLU A 130 12.37 -0.40 -10.95
CA GLU A 130 13.82 -0.43 -10.76
C GLU A 130 14.23 -1.56 -9.82
N ALA A 131 15.42 -2.16 -10.00
CA ALA A 131 15.80 -3.41 -9.36
C ALA A 131 15.59 -3.45 -7.83
N GLY A 132 15.90 -2.35 -7.12
CA GLY A 132 15.69 -2.25 -5.68
C GLY A 132 14.22 -2.17 -5.26
N GLU A 133 13.39 -1.45 -6.03
CA GLU A 133 11.96 -1.40 -5.79
C GLU A 133 11.30 -2.74 -6.16
N ALA A 134 11.69 -3.35 -7.27
CA ALA A 134 11.19 -4.65 -7.71
C ALA A 134 11.40 -5.74 -6.65
N GLU A 135 12.58 -5.82 -6.03
CA GLU A 135 12.87 -6.77 -4.95
C GLU A 135 11.99 -6.51 -3.72
N SER A 136 11.82 -5.24 -3.34
CA SER A 136 10.95 -4.83 -2.23
C SER A 136 9.49 -5.23 -2.50
N ARG A 137 8.97 -4.96 -3.70
CA ARG A 137 7.60 -5.35 -4.11
C ARG A 137 7.44 -6.87 -4.11
N ALA A 138 8.44 -7.62 -4.56
CA ALA A 138 8.39 -9.09 -4.54
C ALA A 138 8.31 -9.66 -3.12
N LYS A 139 9.09 -9.10 -2.18
CA LYS A 139 9.02 -9.48 -0.74
C LYS A 139 7.64 -9.17 -0.16
N GLU A 140 7.11 -7.98 -0.43
CA GLU A 140 5.76 -7.56 0.00
C GLU A 140 4.68 -8.53 -0.51
N ILE A 141 4.74 -8.92 -1.80
CA ILE A 141 3.81 -9.88 -2.40
C ILE A 141 3.87 -11.24 -1.69
N ALA A 142 5.07 -11.78 -1.47
CA ALA A 142 5.25 -13.08 -0.83
C ALA A 142 4.70 -13.10 0.60
N GLU A 143 4.97 -12.04 1.37
CA GLU A 143 4.44 -11.88 2.72
C GLU A 143 2.90 -11.81 2.72
N MET A 144 2.30 -11.02 1.81
CA MET A 144 0.85 -10.84 1.76
C MET A 144 0.11 -12.10 1.33
N LYS A 145 0.70 -12.97 0.50
CA LYS A 145 0.11 -14.28 0.18
C LYS A 145 -0.09 -15.13 1.45
N VAL A 146 0.91 -15.17 2.33
CA VAL A 146 0.85 -15.94 3.59
C VAL A 146 -0.20 -15.35 4.53
N VAL A 147 -0.20 -14.04 4.71
CA VAL A 147 -1.17 -13.38 5.60
C VAL A 147 -2.59 -13.47 5.06
N ALA A 148 -2.79 -13.36 3.74
CA ALA A 148 -4.09 -13.54 3.12
C ALA A 148 -4.66 -14.94 3.35
N GLN A 149 -3.84 -15.99 3.23
CA GLN A 149 -4.27 -17.36 3.53
C GLN A 149 -4.72 -17.52 4.98
N ALA A 150 -3.96 -16.96 5.92
CA ALA A 150 -4.27 -17.03 7.35
C ALA A 150 -5.52 -16.22 7.75
N SER A 151 -5.76 -15.07 7.10
CA SER A 151 -6.82 -14.12 7.45
C SER A 151 -8.06 -14.20 6.55
N ARG A 152 -8.06 -15.09 5.55
CA ARG A 152 -9.12 -15.22 4.53
C ARG A 152 -10.52 -15.31 5.13
N GLY A 153 -10.70 -16.18 6.12
CA GLY A 153 -12.02 -16.40 6.75
C GLY A 153 -12.57 -15.14 7.41
N ASP A 154 -11.73 -14.42 8.13
CA ASP A 154 -12.09 -13.19 8.82
C ASP A 154 -12.40 -12.06 7.83
N LEU A 155 -11.53 -11.88 6.83
CA LEU A 155 -11.72 -10.85 5.79
C LEU A 155 -12.98 -11.09 4.95
N MET A 156 -13.25 -12.33 4.52
CA MET A 156 -14.46 -12.66 3.76
C MET A 156 -15.72 -12.35 4.58
N LYS A 157 -15.73 -12.71 5.87
CA LYS A 157 -16.86 -12.45 6.77
C LYS A 157 -17.09 -10.95 6.96
N SER A 158 -16.03 -10.19 7.22
CA SER A 158 -16.13 -8.75 7.48
C SER A 158 -16.49 -7.94 6.24
N LEU A 159 -16.03 -8.35 5.06
CA LEU A 159 -16.33 -7.65 3.80
C LEU A 159 -17.68 -8.04 3.20
N GLY A 160 -18.40 -9.00 3.81
CA GLY A 160 -19.74 -9.39 3.37
C GLY A 160 -19.77 -10.20 2.06
N VAL A 161 -18.66 -10.88 1.72
CA VAL A 161 -18.60 -11.71 0.51
C VAL A 161 -19.08 -13.13 0.83
N PRO A 162 -20.09 -13.66 0.09
CA PRO A 162 -20.60 -15.01 0.34
C PRO A 162 -19.52 -16.08 0.11
N LYS A 163 -19.57 -17.14 0.92
CA LYS A 163 -18.62 -18.27 0.90
C LYS A 163 -18.66 -19.08 -0.40
#